data_AF-A0A2Z7D2C8-F1
#
_entry.id   AF-A0A2Z7D2C8-F1
#
_cell.length_a   1.000
_cell.length_b   1.000
_cell.length_c   1.000
_cell.angle_alpha   90.00
_cell.angle_beta   90.00
_cell.angle_gamma   90.00
#
_symmetry.space_group_name_H-M   'P 1'
#
loop_
_entity.id
_entity.type
_entity.pdbx_description
1 polymer ?
#
loop_
_entity_poly.entity_id
_entity_poly.type
_entity_poly.pdbx_seq_one_letter_code
_entity_poly.pdbx_strand_id
1 'polypeptide(L)'
;MSTSHNKIPLFSREDYDDWKIRMQAHLFAQDDEMWTVITEGPLKIMKPNLAFAITNGEPQFLEKARHEYTSDVMKKANLDNVARDILYKTLEKDKNMFSKMKTCATAK
;
A
#
# COMPACT_ATOMS: atom_id res chain seq x y z
N MET A 1 -16.50 21.35 -15.86
CA MET A 1 -16.01 20.21 -16.66
C MET A 1 -15.84 19.04 -15.71
N SER A 2 -16.60 17.95 -15.88
CA SER A 2 -16.44 16.76 -15.02
C SER A 2 -15.15 16.07 -15.45
N THR A 3 -14.12 16.14 -14.62
CA THR A 3 -12.91 15.33 -14.79
C THR A 3 -13.38 13.88 -14.87
N SER A 4 -13.15 13.22 -16.00
CA SER A 4 -13.40 11.79 -16.12
C SER A 4 -12.75 11.10 -14.93
N HIS A 5 -13.56 10.60 -14.00
CA HIS A 5 -13.10 9.81 -12.89
C HIS A 5 -12.21 8.70 -13.47
N ASN A 6 -10.90 8.76 -13.19
CA ASN A 6 -9.93 7.74 -13.60
C ASN A 6 -10.46 6.38 -13.14
N LYS A 7 -11.10 5.63 -14.04
CA LYS A 7 -11.66 4.32 -13.70
C LYS A 7 -10.52 3.42 -13.28
N ILE A 8 -10.63 2.85 -12.10
CA ILE A 8 -9.69 1.86 -11.59
C ILE A 8 -9.64 0.69 -12.58
N PRO A 9 -8.44 0.25 -13.02
CA PRO A 9 -8.31 -0.93 -13.86
C PRO A 9 -8.84 -2.18 -13.12
N LEU A 10 -9.86 -2.81 -13.68
CA LEU A 10 -10.47 -4.01 -13.10
C LEU A 10 -9.59 -5.23 -13.34
N PHE A 11 -9.44 -6.06 -12.32
CA PHE A 11 -8.63 -7.26 -12.39
C PHE A 11 -9.22 -8.28 -13.36
N SER A 12 -8.35 -8.84 -14.21
CA SER A 12 -8.62 -9.97 -15.09
C SER A 12 -7.50 -10.98 -14.90
N ARG A 13 -7.84 -12.26 -14.69
CA ARG A 13 -6.83 -13.32 -14.60
C ARG A 13 -6.22 -13.60 -15.97
N GLU A 14 -7.03 -13.54 -17.02
CA GLU A 14 -6.63 -13.80 -18.41
C GLU A 14 -5.70 -12.69 -18.93
N ASP A 15 -5.94 -11.44 -18.49
CA ASP A 15 -5.18 -10.26 -18.89
C ASP A 15 -4.32 -9.71 -17.73
N TYR A 16 -3.71 -10.59 -16.94
CA TYR A 16 -2.99 -10.19 -15.72
C TYR A 16 -1.87 -9.17 -16.01
N ASP A 17 -1.05 -9.40 -17.03
CA ASP A 17 0.08 -8.53 -17.36
C ASP A 17 -0.40 -7.15 -17.83
N ASP A 18 -1.43 -7.11 -18.68
CA ASP A 18 -2.10 -5.90 -19.12
C ASP A 18 -2.71 -5.12 -17.95
N TRP A 19 -3.40 -5.83 -17.06
CA TRP A 19 -3.95 -5.24 -15.85
C TRP A 19 -2.86 -4.67 -14.96
N LYS A 20 -1.75 -5.39 -14.77
CA LYS A 20 -0.63 -4.96 -13.93
C LYS A 20 0.00 -3.67 -14.46
N ILE A 21 0.27 -3.57 -15.77
CA ILE A 21 0.81 -2.35 -16.39
C ILE A 21 -0.14 -1.16 -16.20
N ARG A 22 -1.44 -1.37 -16.43
CA ARG A 22 -2.46 -0.32 -16.27
C ARG A 22 -2.62 0.10 -14.81
N MET A 23 -2.57 -0.85 -13.88
CA MET A 23 -2.64 -0.60 -12.45
C MET A 23 -1.43 0.19 -11.97
N GLN A 24 -0.22 -0.19 -12.38
CA GLN A 24 1.00 0.57 -12.10
C GLN A 24 0.86 2.03 -12.56
N ALA A 25 0.49 2.24 -13.83
CA ALA A 25 0.30 3.59 -14.37
C ALA A 25 -0.78 4.39 -13.61
N HIS A 26 -1.88 3.75 -13.21
CA HIS A 26 -2.94 4.37 -12.43
C HIS A 26 -2.46 4.82 -11.04
N LEU A 27 -1.67 3.98 -10.37
CA LEU A 27 -1.14 4.26 -9.03
C LEU A 27 -0.07 5.36 -9.08
N PHE A 28 0.86 5.31 -10.05
CA PHE A 28 1.86 6.36 -10.25
C PHE A 28 1.25 7.72 -10.61
N ALA A 29 0.12 7.73 -11.33
CA ALA A 29 -0.62 8.98 -11.60
C ALA A 29 -1.26 9.58 -10.33
N GLN A 30 -1.39 8.81 -9.25
CA GLN A 30 -1.96 9.27 -7.99
C GLN A 30 -0.87 9.67 -6.98
N ASP A 31 0.14 8.82 -6.79
CA ASP A 31 1.28 9.06 -5.91
C ASP A 31 2.44 8.11 -6.29
N ASP A 32 3.66 8.63 -6.37
CA ASP A 32 4.85 7.85 -6.76
C ASP A 32 5.15 6.70 -5.78
N GLU A 33 4.74 6.81 -4.51
CA GLU A 33 4.99 5.81 -3.48
C GLU A 33 3.92 4.72 -3.43
N MET A 34 2.80 4.88 -4.13
CA MET A 34 1.67 3.97 -4.04
C MET A 34 2.03 2.53 -4.50
N TRP A 35 2.83 2.41 -5.56
CA TRP A 35 3.32 1.10 -6.01
C TRP A 35 4.28 0.45 -5.01
N THR A 36 5.13 1.25 -4.36
CA THR A 36 6.06 0.80 -3.32
C THR A 36 5.30 0.24 -2.11
N VAL A 37 4.25 0.93 -1.65
CA VAL A 37 3.40 0.46 -0.55
C VAL A 37 2.77 -0.91 -0.84
N ILE A 38 2.36 -1.16 -2.08
CA ILE A 38 1.78 -2.46 -2.47
C ILE A 38 2.83 -3.58 -2.51
N THR A 39 4.05 -3.27 -2.97
CA THR A 39 5.08 -4.28 -3.23
C THR A 39 5.97 -4.58 -2.03
N GLU A 40 6.25 -3.57 -1.21
CA GLU A 40 7.08 -3.68 -0.01
C GLU A 40 6.25 -3.80 1.28
N GLY A 41 4.94 -3.55 1.18
CA GLY A 41 4.01 -3.55 2.30
C GLY A 41 3.84 -2.20 2.98
N PRO A 42 3.05 -2.13 4.06
CA PRO A 42 2.76 -0.89 4.76
C PRO A 42 4.05 -0.20 5.21
N LEU A 43 4.13 1.11 4.96
CA LEU A 43 5.29 1.92 5.34
C LEU A 43 5.47 1.90 6.86
N LYS A 44 6.57 1.28 7.31
CA LYS A 44 6.92 1.24 8.73
C LYS A 44 7.76 2.45 9.10
N ILE A 45 7.21 3.31 9.94
CA ILE A 45 7.87 4.54 10.36
C ILE A 45 8.74 4.22 11.57
N MET A 46 10.04 4.37 11.42
CA MET A 46 11.01 4.03 12.47
C MET A 46 11.45 5.25 13.27
N LYS A 47 11.87 5.03 14.52
CA LYS A 47 12.61 5.98 15.36
C LYS A 47 13.82 5.33 16.01
N PRO A 48 14.88 6.10 16.31
CA PRO A 48 16.01 5.59 17.08
C PRO A 48 15.56 5.11 18.47
N ASN A 49 16.05 3.95 18.88
CA ASN A 49 15.93 3.43 20.22
C ASN A 49 17.07 4.02 21.07
N LEU A 50 16.87 5.25 21.55
CA LEU A 50 17.86 5.97 22.33
C LEU A 50 18.29 5.21 23.60
N ALA A 51 17.38 4.43 24.21
CA ALA A 51 17.69 3.63 25.39
C ALA A 51 18.71 2.51 25.09
N PHE A 52 18.71 1.95 23.87
CA PHE A 52 19.64 0.89 23.47
C PHE A 52 20.93 1.45 22.84
N ALA A 53 20.86 2.58 22.15
CA ALA A 53 22.03 3.24 21.57
C ALA A 53 23.07 3.62 22.64
N ILE A 54 22.63 3.93 23.87
CA ILE A 54 23.49 4.29 25.00
C ILE A 54 24.27 3.07 25.54
N THR A 55 23.77 1.84 25.37
CA THR A 55 24.37 0.65 25.99
C THR A 55 25.28 -0.15 25.06
N ASN A 56 24.99 -0.23 23.75
CA ASN A 56 25.69 -1.15 22.83
C ASN A 56 26.27 -0.52 21.55
N GLY A 57 26.30 0.82 21.45
CA GLY A 57 27.03 1.56 20.40
C GLY A 57 26.35 1.64 19.02
N GLU A 58 25.52 0.66 18.64
CA GLU A 58 24.73 0.69 17.40
C GLU A 58 23.30 1.22 17.63
N PRO A 59 22.82 2.20 16.84
CA PRO A 59 21.43 2.65 16.89
C PRO A 59 20.48 1.52 16.49
N GLN A 60 19.75 0.97 17.45
CA GLN A 60 18.55 0.18 17.12
C GLN A 60 17.42 1.11 16.70
N PHE A 61 16.52 0.61 15.85
CA PHE A 61 15.32 1.32 15.43
C PHE A 61 14.08 0.58 15.94
N LEU A 62 13.11 1.33 16.46
CA LEU A 62 11.78 0.81 16.79
C LEU A 62 10.71 1.51 15.96
N GLU A 63 9.61 0.81 15.73
CA GLU A 63 8.44 1.40 15.07
C GLU A 63 7.85 2.52 15.93
N LYS A 64 7.55 3.66 15.31
CA LYS A 64 6.87 4.78 15.95
C LYS A 64 5.42 4.40 16.26
N ALA A 65 4.93 4.80 17.42
CA ALA A 65 3.50 4.73 17.69
C ALA A 65 2.75 5.78 16.85
N ARG A 66 1.50 5.50 16.48
CA ARG A 66 0.70 6.37 15.60
C ARG A 66 0.54 7.81 16.13
N HIS A 67 0.51 8.00 17.44
CA HIS A 67 0.40 9.34 18.05
C HIS A 67 1.69 10.16 17.94
N GLU A 68 2.81 9.55 17.55
CA GLU A 68 4.11 10.21 17.32
C GLU A 68 4.31 10.62 15.85
N TYR A 69 3.32 10.37 14.99
CA TYR A 69 3.41 10.65 13.57
C TYR A 69 3.27 12.16 13.33
N THR A 70 4.14 12.72 12.50
CA THR A 70 3.94 14.08 11.97
C THR A 70 2.85 14.05 10.91
N SER A 71 2.33 15.23 10.54
CA SER A 71 1.32 15.37 9.47
C SER A 71 1.75 14.66 8.18
N ASP A 72 3.01 14.80 7.77
CA ASP A 72 3.51 14.19 6.53
C ASP A 72 3.61 12.67 6.64
N VAL A 73 3.98 12.17 7.81
CA VAL A 73 3.98 10.73 8.08
C VAL A 73 2.55 10.17 8.09
N MET A 74 1.58 10.92 8.62
CA MET A 74 0.18 10.51 8.58
C MET A 74 -0.37 10.45 7.14
N LYS A 75 0.01 11.39 6.27
CA LYS A 75 -0.34 11.33 4.83
C LYS A 75 0.20 10.04 4.20
N LYS A 76 1.45 9.69 4.52
CA LYS A 76 2.10 8.44 4.07
C LYS A 76 1.36 7.19 4.54
N ALA A 77 1.02 7.13 5.82
CA ALA A 77 0.27 6.01 6.39
C ALA A 77 -1.15 5.90 5.80
N ASN A 78 -1.71 6.99 5.28
CA ASN A 78 -2.98 6.95 4.56
C ASN A 78 -2.86 6.28 3.18
N LEU A 79 -1.69 6.32 2.53
CA LEU A 79 -1.46 5.66 1.25
C LEU A 79 -1.71 4.15 1.34
N ASP A 80 -1.38 3.50 2.46
CA ASP A 80 -1.68 2.08 2.69
C ASP A 80 -3.18 1.77 2.63
N ASN A 81 -4.00 2.62 3.27
CA ASN A 81 -5.45 2.46 3.23
C ASN A 81 -6.00 2.70 1.82
N VAL A 82 -5.45 3.69 1.11
CA VAL A 82 -5.81 3.99 -0.27
C VAL A 82 -5.43 2.84 -1.21
N ALA A 83 -4.22 2.30 -1.09
CA ALA A 83 -3.76 1.18 -1.89
C ALA A 83 -4.66 -0.05 -1.70
N ARG A 84 -4.99 -0.36 -0.45
CA ARG A 84 -5.87 -1.47 -0.10
C ARG A 84 -7.30 -1.29 -0.65
N ASP A 85 -7.86 -0.09 -0.55
CA ASP A 85 -9.16 0.25 -1.13
C ASP A 85 -9.17 0.09 -2.65
N ILE A 86 -8.13 0.59 -3.34
CA ILE A 86 -7.98 0.44 -4.80
C ILE A 86 -7.92 -1.04 -5.17
N LEU A 87 -7.06 -1.82 -4.51
CA LEU A 87 -6.90 -3.26 -4.75
C LEU A 87 -8.22 -4.02 -4.61
N TYR A 88 -9.02 -3.72 -3.58
CA TYR A 88 -10.34 -4.32 -3.39
C TYR A 88 -11.34 -3.91 -4.46
N LYS A 89 -11.33 -2.64 -4.88
CA LYS A 89 -12.18 -2.15 -5.98
C LYS A 89 -11.89 -2.84 -7.31
N THR A 90 -10.64 -3.22 -7.59
CA THR A 90 -10.30 -3.97 -8.82
C THR A 90 -11.02 -5.33 -8.89
N LEU A 91 -11.33 -5.91 -7.73
CA LEU A 91 -11.92 -7.24 -7.59
C LEU A 91 -13.45 -7.21 -7.61
N GLU A 92 -14.08 -6.02 -7.60
CA GLU A 92 -15.55 -5.88 -7.52
C GLU A 92 -16.30 -6.54 -8.68
N LYS A 93 -15.65 -6.69 -9.85
CA LYS A 93 -16.22 -7.38 -11.01
C LYS A 93 -16.56 -8.84 -10.70
N ASP A 94 -15.75 -9.51 -9.89
CA ASP A 94 -15.95 -10.90 -9.48
C ASP A 94 -16.00 -10.97 -7.94
N LYS A 95 -17.23 -10.95 -7.40
CA LYS A 95 -17.49 -11.05 -5.96
C LYS A 95 -16.89 -12.30 -5.32
N ASN A 96 -16.64 -13.36 -6.09
CA ASN A 96 -16.02 -14.59 -5.61
C ASN A 96 -14.49 -14.47 -5.58
N MET A 97 -13.89 -13.62 -6.42
CA MET A 97 -12.45 -13.40 -6.46
C MET A 97 -11.92 -12.85 -5.14
N PHE A 98 -12.61 -11.89 -4.53
CA PHE A 98 -12.24 -11.36 -3.21
C PHE A 98 -12.21 -12.47 -2.14
N SER A 99 -13.26 -13.30 -2.10
CA SER A 99 -13.34 -14.45 -1.18
C SER A 99 -12.21 -15.46 -1.40
N LYS A 100 -11.86 -15.74 -2.67
CA LYS A 100 -10.76 -16.63 -3.05
C LYS A 100 -9.38 -16.07 -2.67
N MET A 101 -9.16 -14.76 -2.86
CA MET A 101 -7.92 -14.12 -2.44
C MET A 101 -7.75 -14.14 -0.93
N LYS A 102 -8.83 -13.89 -0.17
CA LYS A 102 -8.81 -13.92 1.30
C LYS A 102 -8.40 -15.28 1.86
N THR A 103 -8.72 -16.38 1.17
CA THR A 103 -8.38 -17.74 1.59
C THR A 103 -7.09 -18.27 0.95
N CYS A 104 -6.41 -17.47 0.13
CA CYS A 104 -5.18 -17.85 -0.54
C CYS A 104 -4.00 -17.80 0.42
N ALA A 105 -3.44 -18.97 0.78
CA ALA A 105 -2.32 -19.07 1.72
C ALA A 105 -1.02 -18.42 1.23
N THR A 106 -0.88 -18.23 -0.09
CA THR A 106 0.30 -17.60 -0.71
C THR A 106 0.08 -16.12 -1.01
N ALA A 107 -1.14 -15.59 -0.83
CA ALA A 107 -1.37 -14.16 -0.87
C ALA A 107 -0.78 -13.55 0.42
N LYS A 108 0.12 -12.59 0.25
CA LYS A 108 0.76 -11.85 1.35
C LYS A 108 0.01 -10.56 1.62
#